data_AF-A0A851QVK2-F1
#
_entry.id   AF-A0A851QVK2-F1
#
_cell.length_a   1.000
_cell.length_b   1.000
_cell.length_c   1.000
_cell.angle_alpha   90.00
_cell.angle_beta   90.00
_cell.angle_gamma   90.00
#
_symmetry.space_group_name_H-M   'P 1'
#
loop_
_entity.id
_entity.type
_entity.pdbx_description
1 polymer ?
#
loop_
_entity_poly.entity_id
_entity_poly.type
_entity_poly.pdbx_seq_one_letter_code
_entity_poly.pdbx_strand_id
1 'polypeptide(L)'
;MLQEGAHGKWTVSSSDESAEENSDSEKPCTSSLSDAACGKTSDPQYPCSEARKAAHKRKASPVKFTDTNLSTETPPAVKQRPSQEGSGWCLSSSDEEPEDHKETVKEEKYDVPKEHPLNLCKDDKLSENLKEEEYNVTPSEAQDTWDLVTGGNPFRFFLTKVSGIEQNYNSGALHIKDILSPLFGTLISSAQFNYCIDVGWLVRQYPQEFRKKPLLIVHGEKRESKAELIAQARPYDNISFCQAKLDIAFGTHHTKMMLLLYEEGLRVVIHTSNLIAEDWHQKTQGIWLSPLYPRLPKGASGSAGESATNFKSDLISYLAAYSAPALKEWIDLIQEHDLSETRVYLLGSTPGRYQGSDKEKWGHLRLRKLLKEHALSIPAQESWPLVGQFSSIGSMGADGSKWLCSEFQESLVAAGSGVTTFRKCDVPIHLVYPTVNNVRQSLEGYPAGGSLPYSIQTAQKQLWLHSYFHKWSAEVTGRTHAIPHIKTYMRLSPDFQKIAWFLVTSANLSKAAWGALEKNGSQLMIRSYELGVLFLPSAFGLDKGYFHVGRKKFPEGKDSATYFPVPYDLPPEQYGSKDQPWIWNIPYTDAPDTHGNMWVPS
;
A
#
# COMPACT_ATOMS: atom_id res chain seq x y z
N MET A 1 29.27 25.18 -25.72
CA MET A 1 28.76 26.34 -24.98
C MET A 1 27.46 25.95 -24.35
N LEU A 2 27.29 26.21 -23.05
CA LEU A 2 26.10 25.84 -22.29
C LEU A 2 25.01 26.89 -22.50
N GLN A 3 23.75 26.46 -22.66
CA GLN A 3 22.59 27.33 -22.64
C GLN A 3 21.73 26.93 -21.43
N GLU A 4 21.47 27.88 -20.54
CA GLU A 4 20.90 27.64 -19.22
C GLU A 4 19.39 27.31 -19.31
N GLY A 5 18.99 26.22 -18.65
CA GLY A 5 17.57 25.90 -18.45
C GLY A 5 17.00 26.69 -17.27
N ALA A 6 15.86 27.35 -17.48
CA ALA A 6 15.23 28.18 -16.46
C ALA A 6 14.62 27.34 -15.31
N HIS A 7 15.39 27.13 -14.25
CA HIS A 7 14.86 26.60 -12.99
C HIS A 7 14.21 27.71 -12.17
N GLY A 8 12.92 27.55 -11.84
CA GLY A 8 12.21 28.45 -10.94
C GLY A 8 12.82 28.43 -9.54
N LYS A 9 13.48 29.51 -9.14
CA LYS A 9 14.00 29.70 -7.79
C LYS A 9 12.86 30.01 -6.83
N TRP A 10 12.71 29.19 -5.79
CA TRP A 10 12.04 29.57 -4.56
C TRP A 10 13.09 30.13 -3.60
N THR A 11 12.87 31.33 -3.04
CA THR A 11 13.86 32.02 -2.19
C THR A 11 13.23 32.50 -0.88
N VAL A 12 13.79 32.07 0.25
CA VAL A 12 13.78 32.82 1.52
C VAL A 12 15.19 32.74 2.11
N SER A 13 15.60 33.80 2.80
CA SER A 13 16.98 34.09 3.20
C SER A 13 17.50 33.18 4.32
N SER A 14 18.80 32.88 4.28
CA SER A 14 19.58 32.41 5.43
C SER A 14 20.19 33.59 6.21
N SER A 15 20.53 33.36 7.47
CA SER A 15 21.50 34.14 8.25
C SER A 15 22.11 33.22 9.30
N ASP A 16 23.42 33.32 9.51
CA ASP A 16 24.23 32.52 10.44
C ASP A 16 23.94 32.92 11.92
N GLU A 17 24.25 32.19 12.99
CA GLU A 17 25.53 31.59 13.38
C GLU A 17 25.41 30.52 14.52
N SER A 18 26.52 29.80 14.72
CA SER A 18 27.02 29.04 15.88
C SER A 18 26.20 28.82 17.18
N ALA A 19 26.32 27.60 17.72
CA ALA A 19 26.27 27.31 19.15
C ALA A 19 27.20 26.12 19.51
N GLU A 20 27.91 26.21 20.63
CA GLU A 20 28.80 25.16 21.16
C GLU A 20 28.04 24.14 22.04
N GLU A 21 28.70 23.02 22.37
CA GLU A 21 28.18 21.96 23.24
C GLU A 21 28.13 22.39 24.72
N ASN A 22 27.15 21.91 25.50
CA ASN A 22 27.44 21.22 26.77
C ASN A 22 26.23 20.52 27.44
N SER A 23 26.45 19.24 27.76
CA SER A 23 26.09 18.47 28.97
C SER A 23 24.73 18.58 29.69
N ASP A 24 24.21 17.38 30.02
CA ASP A 24 23.49 17.01 31.26
C ASP A 24 22.09 17.60 31.53
N SER A 25 21.15 16.94 32.18
CA SER A 25 20.73 15.53 32.39
C SER A 25 19.65 15.62 33.47
N GLU A 26 18.44 15.05 33.29
CA GLU A 26 17.68 14.34 34.34
C GLU A 26 16.26 13.91 33.90
N LYS A 27 15.68 13.02 34.70
CA LYS A 27 14.39 12.31 34.61
C LYS A 27 14.06 11.82 36.04
N PRO A 28 12.85 11.33 36.38
CA PRO A 28 11.53 11.44 35.73
C PRO A 28 10.40 11.71 36.78
N CYS A 29 9.17 11.21 36.50
CA CYS A 29 8.02 10.90 37.40
C CYS A 29 6.87 11.92 37.42
N THR A 30 5.57 11.58 37.51
CA THR A 30 4.69 10.40 37.27
C THR A 30 3.26 10.82 37.70
N SER A 31 2.22 10.02 37.39
CA SER A 31 0.86 10.02 37.99
C SER A 31 -0.13 11.14 37.55
N SER A 32 -1.47 11.01 37.71
CA SER A 32 -2.44 9.98 37.25
C SER A 32 -3.89 10.34 37.68
N LEU A 33 -4.92 9.73 37.05
CA LEU A 33 -6.36 9.64 37.45
C LEU A 33 -7.26 10.86 37.11
N SER A 34 -8.33 10.68 36.31
CA SER A 34 -9.78 10.50 36.67
C SER A 34 -10.58 11.83 36.61
N ASP A 35 -11.86 11.97 36.21
CA ASP A 35 -12.92 11.00 35.88
C ASP A 35 -14.11 11.66 35.09
N ALA A 36 -15.09 10.86 34.65
CA ALA A 36 -16.52 11.18 34.43
C ALA A 36 -17.09 12.10 33.28
N ALA A 37 -17.76 11.43 32.32
CA ALA A 37 -19.21 11.56 31.96
C ALA A 37 -19.82 12.62 30.98
N CYS A 38 -20.56 12.06 29.99
CA CYS A 38 -21.85 12.50 29.39
C CYS A 38 -21.93 13.49 28.19
N GLY A 39 -21.84 12.95 26.97
CA GLY A 39 -22.99 12.86 26.04
C GLY A 39 -23.56 14.09 25.31
N LYS A 40 -23.33 14.16 23.97
CA LYS A 40 -24.37 14.42 22.94
C LYS A 40 -23.88 14.07 21.52
N THR A 41 -24.82 13.94 20.59
CA THR A 41 -24.66 13.30 19.26
C THR A 41 -24.26 14.27 18.15
N SER A 42 -23.29 13.88 17.32
CA SER A 42 -23.08 14.37 15.94
C SER A 42 -22.39 13.28 15.11
N ASP A 43 -22.75 13.17 13.82
CA ASP A 43 -22.29 12.09 12.93
C ASP A 43 -20.76 12.14 12.66
N PRO A 44 -20.00 11.05 12.89
CA PRO A 44 -18.56 11.03 12.63
C PRO A 44 -18.22 10.51 11.21
N GLN A 45 -17.36 11.26 10.50
CA GLN A 45 -16.82 10.89 9.18
C GLN A 45 -15.51 10.09 9.30
N TYR A 46 -15.48 8.94 8.63
CA TYR A 46 -14.42 7.92 8.60
C TYR A 46 -12.97 8.43 8.37
N PRO A 47 -11.95 7.77 8.98
CA PRO A 47 -10.57 7.85 8.52
C PRO A 47 -10.16 6.68 7.62
N CYS A 48 -10.20 6.96 6.32
CA CYS A 48 -9.08 6.60 5.47
C CYS A 48 -7.97 7.68 5.61
N SER A 49 -6.86 7.57 4.89
CA SER A 49 -5.82 8.63 4.89
C SER A 49 -6.41 10.01 4.59
N GLU A 50 -5.84 11.10 5.14
CA GLU A 50 -6.32 12.47 4.86
C GLU A 50 -6.42 12.76 3.34
N ALA A 51 -5.47 12.21 2.57
CA ALA A 51 -5.49 12.20 1.12
C ALA A 51 -6.78 11.60 0.52
N ARG A 52 -7.26 10.48 1.06
CA ARG A 52 -8.50 9.81 0.63
C ARG A 52 -9.75 10.50 1.19
N LYS A 53 -9.74 11.01 2.43
CA LYS A 53 -10.84 11.85 2.96
C LYS A 53 -11.10 13.06 2.06
N ALA A 54 -10.02 13.78 1.68
CA ALA A 54 -10.07 14.93 0.79
C ALA A 54 -10.62 14.58 -0.61
N ALA A 55 -10.27 13.40 -1.15
CA ALA A 55 -10.80 12.91 -2.41
C ALA A 55 -12.30 12.61 -2.36
N HIS A 56 -12.77 11.87 -1.34
CA HIS A 56 -14.18 11.50 -1.19
C HIS A 56 -15.09 12.72 -1.01
N LYS A 57 -14.66 13.71 -0.20
CA LYS A 57 -15.44 14.94 0.04
C LYS A 57 -15.71 15.72 -1.26
N ARG A 58 -14.77 15.71 -2.22
CA ARG A 58 -14.94 16.38 -3.53
C ARG A 58 -15.80 15.58 -4.51
N LYS A 59 -15.77 14.24 -4.45
CA LYS A 59 -16.68 13.40 -5.25
C LYS A 59 -18.15 13.60 -4.87
N ALA A 60 -18.43 13.94 -3.60
CA ALA A 60 -19.77 14.28 -3.11
C ALA A 60 -20.21 15.73 -3.45
N SER A 61 -19.26 16.63 -3.73
CA SER A 61 -19.51 18.05 -4.03
C SER A 61 -18.53 18.56 -5.10
N PRO A 62 -18.72 18.20 -6.38
CA PRO A 62 -17.85 18.63 -7.46
C PRO A 62 -17.96 20.14 -7.68
N VAL A 63 -16.82 20.83 -7.76
CA VAL A 63 -16.75 22.25 -8.12
C VAL A 63 -16.99 22.37 -9.62
N LYS A 64 -18.26 22.50 -10.01
CA LYS A 64 -18.64 22.75 -11.40
C LYS A 64 -18.18 24.15 -11.82
N PHE A 65 -17.34 24.22 -12.85
CA PHE A 65 -17.05 25.48 -13.52
C PHE A 65 -18.19 25.83 -14.47
N THR A 66 -18.52 27.12 -14.57
CA THR A 66 -19.46 27.65 -15.55
C THR A 66 -18.71 28.57 -16.50
N ASP A 67 -18.68 28.21 -17.78
CA ASP A 67 -18.07 29.06 -18.81
C ASP A 67 -18.92 30.32 -19.03
N THR A 68 -18.32 31.51 -18.82
CA THR A 68 -18.85 32.76 -19.41
C THR A 68 -17.74 33.79 -19.57
N ASN A 69 -17.74 34.51 -20.70
CA ASN A 69 -16.68 35.43 -21.11
C ASN A 69 -16.83 36.86 -20.55
N LEU A 70 -15.70 37.58 -20.60
CA LEU A 70 -15.40 38.93 -20.10
C LEU A 70 -16.49 40.01 -20.22
N SER A 71 -16.52 40.90 -19.22
CA SER A 71 -16.33 42.35 -19.43
C SER A 71 -15.73 43.05 -18.19
N THR A 72 -15.11 44.21 -18.40
CA THR A 72 -14.20 44.93 -17.48
C THR A 72 -14.89 45.88 -16.49
N GLU A 73 -14.39 45.99 -15.25
CA GLU A 73 -14.03 47.25 -14.56
C GLU A 73 -13.42 47.04 -13.14
N THR A 74 -12.68 48.02 -12.63
CA THR A 74 -11.99 48.12 -11.31
C THR A 74 -11.76 49.63 -11.04
N PRO A 75 -11.46 50.16 -9.82
CA PRO A 75 -11.16 49.60 -8.48
C PRO A 75 -12.04 50.31 -7.38
N PRO A 76 -11.69 50.48 -6.05
CA PRO A 76 -10.49 50.16 -5.27
C PRO A 76 -10.69 49.45 -3.90
N ALA A 77 -9.56 49.21 -3.22
CA ALA A 77 -9.39 48.30 -2.08
C ALA A 77 -9.38 48.96 -0.69
N VAL A 78 -9.77 48.20 0.35
CA VAL A 78 -9.26 48.31 1.74
C VAL A 78 -9.13 46.91 2.37
N LYS A 79 -8.20 46.76 3.33
CA LYS A 79 -7.74 45.53 4.00
C LYS A 79 -8.70 45.04 5.09
N GLN A 80 -8.80 43.71 5.30
CA GLN A 80 -8.59 43.04 6.61
C GLN A 80 -8.61 41.50 6.54
N ARG A 81 -7.94 40.88 7.52
CA ARG A 81 -7.84 39.45 7.92
C ARG A 81 -7.48 39.46 9.43
N PRO A 82 -7.62 38.36 10.20
CA PRO A 82 -8.37 37.13 9.97
C PRO A 82 -9.33 36.78 11.15
N SER A 83 -10.11 35.71 11.02
CA SER A 83 -10.70 35.01 12.16
C SER A 83 -9.85 33.78 12.52
N GLN A 84 -9.51 33.63 13.81
CA GLN A 84 -8.95 32.41 14.38
C GLN A 84 -10.06 31.64 15.11
N GLU A 85 -10.09 30.32 14.96
CA GLU A 85 -10.26 29.44 16.12
C GLU A 85 -9.58 28.11 15.84
N GLY A 86 -8.68 27.70 16.74
CA GLY A 86 -7.87 26.49 16.60
C GLY A 86 -8.30 25.44 17.62
N SER A 87 -8.32 24.18 17.21
CA SER A 87 -8.38 23.02 18.10
C SER A 87 -7.36 22.01 17.59
N GLY A 88 -6.15 22.06 18.15
CA GLY A 88 -5.02 21.29 17.64
C GLY A 88 -4.99 19.87 18.19
N TRP A 89 -4.92 18.88 17.31
CA TRP A 89 -4.53 17.50 17.62
C TRP A 89 -3.60 16.96 16.53
N CYS A 90 -2.66 16.10 16.94
CA CYS A 90 -1.35 15.96 16.28
C CYS A 90 -1.37 15.30 14.88
N LEU A 91 -0.72 15.96 13.92
CA LEU A 91 -0.26 15.34 12.67
C LEU A 91 1.20 14.88 12.80
N SER A 92 1.53 13.79 12.10
CA SER A 92 2.87 13.20 12.07
C SER A 92 3.79 13.91 11.06
N SER A 93 4.43 15.00 11.48
CA SER A 93 5.66 15.51 10.88
C SER A 93 6.65 15.87 11.98
N SER A 94 7.93 15.54 11.77
CA SER A 94 9.05 15.96 12.62
C SER A 94 9.16 17.48 12.68
N ASP A 95 9.57 17.98 13.85
CA ASP A 95 10.30 19.21 14.21
C ASP A 95 9.60 20.02 15.34
N GLU A 96 10.38 20.49 16.32
CA GLU A 96 10.01 20.71 17.74
C GLU A 96 11.02 21.75 18.37
N GLU A 97 10.72 22.76 19.23
CA GLU A 97 9.52 23.35 19.87
C GLU A 97 9.71 24.89 20.11
N PRO A 98 8.68 25.73 20.44
CA PRO A 98 8.80 27.19 20.70
C PRO A 98 8.65 27.63 22.19
N GLU A 99 9.23 28.79 22.56
CA GLU A 99 9.06 29.43 23.89
C GLU A 99 7.83 30.34 24.00
N ASP A 100 7.36 30.56 25.23
CA ASP A 100 6.03 31.12 25.58
C ASP A 100 6.14 32.34 26.51
N HIS A 101 5.39 33.43 26.22
CA HIS A 101 5.26 34.59 27.11
C HIS A 101 3.80 35.09 27.17
N LYS A 102 3.31 35.28 28.40
CA LYS A 102 1.92 35.65 28.75
C LYS A 102 1.81 37.11 29.19
N GLU A 103 0.69 37.76 28.87
CA GLU A 103 0.03 38.83 29.66
C GLU A 103 -1.42 39.00 29.14
N THR A 104 -2.53 38.57 29.78
CA THR A 104 -3.28 38.98 31.00
C THR A 104 -4.29 40.17 30.89
N VAL A 105 -5.59 39.83 31.06
CA VAL A 105 -6.78 40.61 31.55
C VAL A 105 -7.27 41.84 30.73
N LYS A 106 -8.56 42.09 30.42
CA LYS A 106 -9.81 42.00 31.23
C LYS A 106 -11.11 41.85 30.39
N GLU A 107 -12.17 41.39 31.06
CA GLU A 107 -13.56 41.31 30.59
C GLU A 107 -14.31 42.66 30.72
N GLU A 108 -15.34 42.92 29.89
CA GLU A 108 -16.56 43.68 30.30
C GLU A 108 -17.76 43.55 29.30
N LYS A 109 -18.54 42.48 29.48
CA LYS A 109 -20.02 42.37 29.66
C LYS A 109 -21.06 43.32 28.96
N TYR A 110 -22.23 42.70 28.62
CA TYR A 110 -23.55 43.27 28.24
C TYR A 110 -23.72 43.81 26.79
N ASP A 111 -24.88 43.77 26.11
CA ASP A 111 -26.18 43.10 26.38
C ASP A 111 -26.97 42.81 25.07
N VAL A 112 -28.07 42.04 25.13
CA VAL A 112 -28.89 41.61 23.96
C VAL A 112 -30.27 42.29 23.90
N PRO A 113 -30.75 42.66 22.70
CA PRO A 113 -32.14 42.37 22.30
C PRO A 113 -32.19 41.75 20.87
N LYS A 114 -32.68 40.53 20.66
CA LYS A 114 -34.10 40.12 20.57
C LYS A 114 -34.97 40.97 19.63
N GLU A 115 -35.36 40.38 18.50
CA GLU A 115 -36.76 40.47 18.01
C GLU A 115 -37.14 39.25 17.15
N HIS A 116 -38.43 39.11 16.81
CA HIS A 116 -39.12 37.82 16.63
C HIS A 116 -39.46 37.41 15.17
N PRO A 117 -39.82 36.13 14.92
CA PRO A 117 -39.89 35.55 13.57
C PRO A 117 -41.29 35.62 12.93
N LEU A 118 -41.35 35.36 11.62
CA LEU A 118 -42.59 35.01 10.90
C LEU A 118 -42.48 33.64 10.22
N ASN A 119 -43.61 32.93 10.20
CA ASN A 119 -43.75 31.51 9.86
C ASN A 119 -44.38 31.31 8.47
N LEU A 120 -44.47 30.02 8.07
CA LEU A 120 -45.28 29.42 7.00
C LEU A 120 -44.69 29.53 5.57
N CYS A 121 -44.82 28.54 4.69
CA CYS A 121 -45.67 27.34 4.70
C CYS A 121 -44.90 26.03 4.45
N LYS A 122 -45.56 24.89 4.74
CA LYS A 122 -45.16 23.55 4.28
C LYS A 122 -45.76 23.29 2.90
N ASP A 123 -45.13 22.42 2.11
CA ASP A 123 -45.84 21.50 1.22
C ASP A 123 -45.06 20.18 1.10
N ASP A 124 -45.79 19.10 0.81
CA ASP A 124 -45.39 17.71 1.07
C ASP A 124 -45.24 16.88 -0.22
N LYS A 125 -44.49 15.77 -0.13
CA LYS A 125 -44.35 14.64 -1.10
C LYS A 125 -43.59 14.87 -2.42
N LEU A 126 -42.49 14.12 -2.55
CA LEU A 126 -42.38 13.06 -3.58
C LEU A 126 -41.28 12.06 -3.19
N SER A 127 -41.62 10.77 -3.21
CA SER A 127 -40.73 9.64 -2.86
C SER A 127 -40.62 8.65 -4.02
N GLU A 128 -39.61 7.78 -3.93
CA GLU A 128 -39.35 6.61 -4.81
C GLU A 128 -38.82 6.90 -6.23
N ASN A 129 -37.53 6.62 -6.45
CA ASN A 129 -37.07 5.35 -7.03
C ASN A 129 -35.57 5.42 -7.40
N LEU A 130 -34.71 4.81 -6.58
CA LEU A 130 -33.35 4.45 -6.98
C LEU A 130 -33.27 2.92 -7.01
N LYS A 131 -33.07 2.35 -8.19
CA LYS A 131 -32.82 0.91 -8.35
C LYS A 131 -31.38 0.61 -7.97
N GLU A 132 -31.19 -0.33 -7.05
CA GLU A 132 -29.88 -0.91 -6.76
C GLU A 132 -29.48 -1.83 -7.93
N GLU A 133 -28.32 -1.59 -8.54
CA GLU A 133 -27.77 -2.49 -9.56
C GLU A 133 -27.09 -3.68 -8.89
N GLU A 134 -27.84 -4.76 -8.73
CA GLU A 134 -27.33 -6.02 -8.20
C GLU A 134 -26.53 -6.77 -9.29
N TYR A 135 -25.19 -6.73 -9.17
CA TYR A 135 -24.27 -7.44 -10.06
C TYR A 135 -24.41 -8.96 -9.90
N ASN A 136 -25.35 -9.56 -10.64
CA ASN A 136 -25.49 -10.99 -10.78
C ASN A 136 -24.34 -11.57 -11.63
N VAL A 137 -23.40 -12.24 -10.97
CA VAL A 137 -22.33 -13.00 -11.64
C VAL A 137 -22.94 -14.15 -12.42
N THR A 138 -22.61 -14.27 -13.70
CA THR A 138 -23.15 -15.37 -14.53
C THR A 138 -22.39 -16.68 -14.26
N PRO A 139 -23.04 -17.86 -14.33
CA PRO A 139 -22.38 -19.15 -14.06
C PRO A 139 -21.14 -19.43 -14.91
N SER A 140 -21.07 -18.86 -16.13
CA SER A 140 -19.91 -19.01 -17.02
C SER A 140 -18.63 -18.40 -16.44
N GLU A 141 -18.71 -17.16 -15.94
CA GLU A 141 -17.53 -16.44 -15.42
C GLU A 141 -16.99 -17.08 -14.13
N ALA A 142 -17.87 -17.71 -13.35
CA ALA A 142 -17.44 -18.52 -12.21
C ALA A 142 -16.61 -19.72 -12.69
N GLN A 143 -17.10 -20.49 -13.68
CA GLN A 143 -16.39 -21.66 -14.21
C GLN A 143 -15.03 -21.30 -14.81
N ASP A 144 -14.93 -20.21 -15.59
CA ASP A 144 -13.66 -19.71 -16.15
C ASP A 144 -12.65 -19.36 -15.04
N THR A 145 -13.13 -18.83 -13.91
CA THR A 145 -12.30 -18.53 -12.73
C THR A 145 -11.77 -19.82 -12.08
N TRP A 146 -12.52 -20.93 -12.15
CA TRP A 146 -12.12 -22.22 -11.60
C TRP A 146 -11.00 -22.91 -12.36
N ASP A 147 -11.09 -22.91 -13.68
CA ASP A 147 -10.11 -23.56 -14.55
C ASP A 147 -8.73 -22.84 -14.47
N LEU A 148 -8.75 -21.53 -14.22
CA LEU A 148 -7.55 -20.72 -13.98
C LEU A 148 -6.87 -20.99 -12.62
N VAL A 149 -7.64 -21.28 -11.57
CA VAL A 149 -7.13 -21.60 -10.22
C VAL A 149 -6.62 -23.04 -10.12
N THR A 150 -7.12 -23.93 -10.98
CA THR A 150 -6.82 -25.37 -10.98
C THR A 150 -5.77 -25.80 -12.02
N GLY A 151 -5.59 -25.09 -13.15
CA GLY A 151 -4.58 -25.46 -14.14
C GLY A 151 -3.95 -24.34 -15.00
N GLY A 152 -4.62 -23.20 -15.18
CA GLY A 152 -4.18 -22.19 -16.16
C GLY A 152 -2.96 -21.33 -15.78
N ASN A 153 -2.70 -21.09 -14.49
CA ASN A 153 -1.68 -20.15 -14.03
C ASN A 153 -0.70 -20.80 -13.02
N PRO A 154 0.48 -21.27 -13.45
CA PRO A 154 1.44 -21.96 -12.59
C PRO A 154 2.05 -21.07 -11.49
N PHE A 155 2.08 -19.75 -11.70
CA PHE A 155 2.55 -18.79 -10.71
C PHE A 155 1.49 -18.44 -9.65
N ARG A 156 0.20 -18.68 -9.96
CA ARG A 156 -0.95 -18.24 -9.14
C ARG A 156 -0.89 -16.74 -8.76
N PHE A 157 -0.30 -15.93 -9.64
CA PHE A 157 -0.29 -14.47 -9.56
C PHE A 157 -1.41 -13.91 -10.44
N PHE A 158 -2.30 -13.12 -9.84
CA PHE A 158 -3.49 -12.56 -10.47
C PHE A 158 -3.55 -11.05 -10.25
N LEU A 159 -4.30 -10.36 -11.11
CA LEU A 159 -4.66 -8.95 -10.91
C LEU A 159 -6.10 -8.85 -10.41
N THR A 160 -6.46 -7.71 -9.82
CA THR A 160 -7.86 -7.42 -9.51
C THR A 160 -8.69 -7.18 -10.77
N LYS A 161 -9.99 -7.54 -10.70
CA LYS A 161 -10.99 -7.03 -11.65
C LYS A 161 -11.03 -5.49 -11.57
N VAL A 162 -11.24 -4.82 -12.70
CA VAL A 162 -11.26 -3.35 -12.84
C VAL A 162 -12.53 -2.95 -13.58
N SER A 163 -13.29 -2.03 -13.00
CA SER A 163 -14.54 -1.52 -13.58
C SER A 163 -14.27 -0.44 -14.65
N GLY A 164 -14.87 -0.59 -15.83
CA GLY A 164 -14.74 0.38 -16.93
C GLY A 164 -13.56 0.15 -17.89
N ILE A 165 -12.98 -1.05 -17.91
CA ILE A 165 -12.09 -1.53 -18.98
C ILE A 165 -12.78 -2.67 -19.76
N GLU A 166 -12.26 -3.03 -20.93
CA GLU A 166 -12.84 -4.13 -21.73
C GLU A 166 -12.81 -5.47 -20.96
N GLN A 167 -13.89 -6.26 -21.07
CA GLN A 167 -14.04 -7.50 -20.28
C GLN A 167 -12.93 -8.52 -20.54
N ASN A 168 -12.32 -8.50 -21.73
CA ASN A 168 -11.15 -9.33 -22.05
C ASN A 168 -9.94 -9.08 -21.12
N TYR A 169 -9.84 -7.92 -20.44
CA TYR A 169 -8.79 -7.59 -19.47
C TYR A 169 -9.16 -7.98 -18.04
N ASN A 170 -10.43 -8.27 -17.79
CA ASN A 170 -10.93 -8.89 -16.55
C ASN A 170 -10.99 -10.41 -16.62
N SER A 171 -10.89 -11.01 -17.82
CA SER A 171 -10.71 -12.46 -17.98
C SER A 171 -9.48 -12.95 -17.20
N GLY A 172 -9.73 -13.76 -16.18
CA GLY A 172 -8.74 -14.24 -15.22
C GLY A 172 -8.18 -13.23 -14.22
N ALA A 173 -8.84 -12.08 -14.07
CA ALA A 173 -8.67 -11.21 -12.92
C ALA A 173 -9.64 -11.62 -11.79
N LEU A 174 -9.29 -11.35 -10.53
CA LEU A 174 -10.08 -11.75 -9.35
C LEU A 174 -10.65 -10.54 -8.62
N HIS A 175 -11.93 -10.60 -8.24
CA HIS A 175 -12.51 -9.74 -7.22
C HIS A 175 -12.52 -10.48 -5.87
N ILE A 176 -12.62 -9.74 -4.76
CA ILE A 176 -12.64 -10.32 -3.40
C ILE A 176 -13.79 -11.34 -3.21
N LYS A 177 -14.93 -11.11 -3.85
CA LYS A 177 -16.06 -12.07 -3.90
C LYS A 177 -15.69 -13.40 -4.55
N ASP A 178 -14.80 -13.40 -5.54
CA ASP A 178 -14.35 -14.64 -6.19
C ASP A 178 -13.46 -15.44 -5.22
N ILE A 179 -12.55 -14.76 -4.52
CA ILE A 179 -11.63 -15.37 -3.52
C ILE A 179 -12.40 -15.96 -2.31
N LEU A 180 -13.47 -15.29 -1.88
CA LEU A 180 -14.32 -15.69 -0.76
C LEU A 180 -15.49 -16.61 -1.18
N SER A 181 -15.59 -16.97 -2.46
CA SER A 181 -16.66 -17.80 -3.02
C SER A 181 -16.72 -19.19 -2.35
N PRO A 182 -17.91 -19.80 -2.16
CA PRO A 182 -18.02 -21.16 -1.61
C PRO A 182 -17.28 -22.21 -2.44
N LEU A 183 -17.09 -21.92 -3.72
CA LEU A 183 -16.31 -22.75 -4.63
C LEU A 183 -14.85 -22.87 -4.14
N PHE A 184 -14.27 -21.82 -3.54
CA PHE A 184 -12.86 -21.81 -3.08
C PHE A 184 -12.59 -22.71 -1.87
N GLY A 185 -13.65 -23.19 -1.22
CA GLY A 185 -13.69 -24.06 -0.05
C GLY A 185 -14.85 -23.68 0.88
N THR A 186 -15.32 -24.64 1.68
CA THR A 186 -16.41 -24.45 2.64
C THR A 186 -15.89 -23.73 3.90
N LEU A 187 -16.08 -22.41 4.01
CA LEU A 187 -15.41 -21.60 5.03
C LEU A 187 -15.82 -21.96 6.47
N ILE A 188 -14.82 -22.22 7.30
CA ILE A 188 -14.94 -22.38 8.75
C ILE A 188 -14.62 -21.06 9.47
N SER A 189 -13.51 -20.42 9.13
CA SER A 189 -12.98 -19.22 9.82
C SER A 189 -12.05 -18.44 8.89
N SER A 190 -11.87 -17.14 9.14
CA SER A 190 -10.90 -16.33 8.38
C SER A 190 -10.17 -15.30 9.25
N ALA A 191 -8.94 -14.96 8.86
CA ALA A 191 -8.22 -13.80 9.37
C ALA A 191 -7.86 -12.85 8.23
N GLN A 192 -8.09 -11.56 8.45
CA GLN A 192 -7.93 -10.48 7.49
C GLN A 192 -6.91 -9.48 8.03
N PHE A 193 -5.69 -9.52 7.50
CA PHE A 193 -4.62 -8.59 7.81
C PHE A 193 -4.71 -7.42 6.85
N ASN A 194 -4.87 -6.19 7.37
CA ASN A 194 -4.85 -5.01 6.50
C ASN A 194 -4.41 -3.72 7.20
N TYR A 195 -4.26 -2.67 6.37
CA TYR A 195 -4.08 -1.30 6.82
C TYR A 195 -5.45 -0.62 6.99
N CYS A 196 -6.23 -0.48 5.92
CA CYS A 196 -7.53 0.18 5.95
C CYS A 196 -8.67 -0.80 5.64
N ILE A 197 -9.75 -0.70 6.40
CA ILE A 197 -10.87 -1.65 6.42
C ILE A 197 -12.19 -0.89 6.62
N ASP A 198 -13.15 -1.10 5.73
CA ASP A 198 -14.58 -0.86 5.97
C ASP A 198 -15.19 -2.22 6.34
N VAL A 199 -15.59 -2.38 7.60
CA VAL A 199 -16.11 -3.66 8.12
C VAL A 199 -17.44 -4.03 7.45
N GLY A 200 -18.30 -3.04 7.22
CA GLY A 200 -19.61 -3.26 6.60
C GLY A 200 -19.48 -3.68 5.13
N TRP A 201 -18.58 -3.03 4.38
CA TRP A 201 -18.24 -3.45 3.02
C TRP A 201 -17.61 -4.83 3.01
N LEU A 202 -16.64 -5.11 3.90
CA LEU A 202 -15.95 -6.40 3.98
C LEU A 202 -16.93 -7.56 4.20
N VAL A 203 -17.83 -7.46 5.17
CA VAL A 203 -18.82 -8.51 5.44
C VAL A 203 -19.74 -8.75 4.22
N ARG A 204 -20.09 -7.70 3.45
CA ARG A 204 -20.86 -7.87 2.21
C ARG A 204 -20.11 -8.61 1.08
N GLN A 205 -18.79 -8.76 1.17
CA GLN A 205 -18.00 -9.55 0.21
C GLN A 205 -18.03 -11.06 0.49
N TYR A 206 -18.34 -11.47 1.73
CA TYR A 206 -18.55 -12.87 2.06
C TYR A 206 -19.92 -13.35 1.52
N PRO A 207 -20.00 -14.58 0.99
CA PRO A 207 -21.25 -15.29 0.73
C PRO A 207 -22.15 -15.31 1.97
N GLN A 208 -23.47 -15.32 1.81
CA GLN A 208 -24.43 -15.18 2.90
C GLN A 208 -24.26 -16.26 3.98
N GLU A 209 -24.00 -17.49 3.56
CA GLU A 209 -23.67 -18.67 4.36
C GLU A 209 -22.38 -18.53 5.18
N PHE A 210 -21.46 -17.64 4.77
CA PHE A 210 -20.16 -17.42 5.40
C PHE A 210 -20.10 -16.14 6.26
N ARG A 211 -21.03 -15.20 6.11
CA ARG A 211 -21.03 -13.89 6.84
C ARG A 211 -20.99 -14.00 8.36
N LYS A 212 -21.48 -15.11 8.92
CA LYS A 212 -21.52 -15.39 10.38
C LYS A 212 -20.36 -16.26 10.88
N LYS A 213 -19.45 -16.71 10.01
CA LYS A 213 -18.26 -17.48 10.40
C LYS A 213 -17.26 -16.57 11.14
N PRO A 214 -16.45 -17.08 12.10
CA PRO A 214 -15.47 -16.27 12.80
C PRO A 214 -14.52 -15.50 11.85
N LEU A 215 -14.34 -14.22 12.14
CA LEU A 215 -13.50 -13.31 11.36
C LEU A 215 -12.58 -12.53 12.31
N LEU A 216 -11.27 -12.81 12.24
CA LEU A 216 -10.24 -12.05 12.94
C LEU A 216 -9.73 -10.89 12.06
N ILE A 217 -9.87 -9.65 12.53
CA ILE A 217 -9.29 -8.46 11.87
C ILE A 217 -7.96 -8.11 12.51
N VAL A 218 -6.87 -8.13 11.73
CA VAL A 218 -5.52 -7.77 12.17
C VAL A 218 -5.14 -6.40 11.62
N HIS A 219 -4.92 -5.43 12.50
CA HIS A 219 -4.84 -4.00 12.15
C HIS A 219 -3.75 -3.24 12.93
N GLY A 220 -3.32 -2.10 12.40
CA GLY A 220 -2.36 -1.19 13.06
C GLY A 220 -2.98 -0.03 13.84
N GLU A 221 -4.29 0.20 13.70
CA GLU A 221 -4.98 1.38 14.24
C GLU A 221 -4.79 1.62 15.74
N LYS A 222 -4.81 2.90 16.15
CA LYS A 222 -4.57 3.38 17.52
C LYS A 222 -5.57 4.50 17.87
N ARG A 223 -5.80 4.73 19.17
CA ARG A 223 -6.65 5.83 19.67
C ARG A 223 -8.04 5.85 18.97
N GLU A 224 -8.44 6.96 18.39
CA GLU A 224 -9.73 7.20 17.75
C GLU A 224 -9.99 6.23 16.58
N SER A 225 -9.04 6.04 15.67
CA SER A 225 -9.23 5.14 14.52
C SER A 225 -9.41 3.67 14.94
N LYS A 226 -8.84 3.26 16.07
CA LYS A 226 -9.14 1.96 16.69
C LYS A 226 -10.57 1.93 17.25
N ALA A 227 -11.02 2.99 17.93
CA ALA A 227 -12.36 3.06 18.49
C ALA A 227 -13.43 3.03 17.38
N GLU A 228 -13.18 3.70 16.25
CA GLU A 228 -14.05 3.70 15.07
C GLU A 228 -14.08 2.35 14.37
N LEU A 229 -12.93 1.68 14.17
CA LEU A 229 -12.87 0.33 13.61
C LEU A 229 -13.67 -0.67 14.47
N ILE A 230 -13.55 -0.58 15.80
CA ILE A 230 -14.36 -1.37 16.74
C ILE A 230 -15.84 -0.97 16.66
N ALA A 231 -16.16 0.32 16.50
CA ALA A 231 -17.55 0.79 16.37
C ALA A 231 -18.22 0.26 15.10
N GLN A 232 -17.52 0.20 13.96
CA GLN A 232 -18.02 -0.39 12.71
C GLN A 232 -18.35 -1.89 12.86
N ALA A 233 -17.63 -2.62 13.73
CA ALA A 233 -17.85 -4.04 13.95
C ALA A 233 -18.96 -4.37 14.98
N ARG A 234 -19.50 -3.39 15.71
CA ARG A 234 -20.57 -3.62 16.72
C ARG A 234 -21.78 -4.43 16.23
N PRO A 235 -22.23 -4.35 14.95
CA PRO A 235 -23.32 -5.19 14.45
C PRO A 235 -22.97 -6.67 14.23
N TYR A 236 -21.69 -7.06 14.38
CA TYR A 236 -21.17 -8.37 14.00
C TYR A 236 -20.51 -9.07 15.20
N ASP A 237 -21.28 -9.94 15.85
CA ASP A 237 -20.91 -10.82 16.96
C ASP A 237 -19.75 -11.79 16.65
N ASN A 238 -19.56 -12.14 15.38
CA ASN A 238 -18.53 -13.06 14.91
C ASN A 238 -17.16 -12.42 14.59
N ILE A 239 -17.01 -11.10 14.79
CA ILE A 239 -15.77 -10.38 14.48
C ILE A 239 -14.91 -10.17 15.73
N SER A 240 -13.64 -10.57 15.66
CA SER A 240 -12.62 -10.34 16.68
C SER A 240 -11.46 -9.49 16.13
N PHE A 241 -10.61 -8.96 17.02
CA PHE A 241 -9.55 -8.02 16.64
C PHE A 241 -8.18 -8.42 17.21
N CYS A 242 -7.15 -8.23 16.40
CA CYS A 242 -5.74 -8.28 16.81
C CYS A 242 -5.04 -6.97 16.42
N GLN A 243 -4.76 -6.13 17.41
CA GLN A 243 -3.98 -4.91 17.20
C GLN A 243 -2.48 -5.24 17.14
N ALA A 244 -1.85 -5.03 15.99
CA ALA A 244 -0.42 -5.19 15.78
C ALA A 244 0.38 -4.13 16.57
N LYS A 245 1.49 -4.54 17.20
CA LYS A 245 2.32 -3.64 18.02
C LYS A 245 3.22 -2.78 17.14
N LEU A 246 3.00 -1.47 17.18
CA LEU A 246 3.77 -0.48 16.42
C LEU A 246 4.53 0.42 17.39
N ASP A 247 5.51 -0.18 18.06
CA ASP A 247 6.24 0.44 19.19
C ASP A 247 7.35 1.38 18.71
N ILE A 248 7.77 1.27 17.44
CA ILE A 248 8.67 2.22 16.79
C ILE A 248 7.82 3.31 16.10
N ALA A 249 8.12 4.57 16.40
CA ALA A 249 7.42 5.72 15.83
C ALA A 249 7.42 5.70 14.29
N PHE A 250 6.35 6.21 13.68
CA PHE A 250 6.14 6.24 12.21
C PHE A 250 6.12 4.84 11.55
N GLY A 251 5.89 3.78 12.33
CA GLY A 251 5.59 2.44 11.84
C GLY A 251 4.11 2.25 11.50
N THR A 252 3.83 1.43 10.50
CA THR A 252 2.46 1.09 10.05
C THR A 252 2.28 -0.41 9.89
N HIS A 253 1.05 -0.90 10.09
CA HIS A 253 0.67 -2.26 9.66
C HIS A 253 0.18 -2.21 8.21
N HIS A 254 1.06 -2.48 7.25
CA HIS A 254 0.75 -2.37 5.81
C HIS A 254 0.44 -3.71 5.13
N THR A 255 0.82 -4.82 5.76
CA THR A 255 0.52 -6.21 5.37
C THR A 255 -0.93 -6.42 4.97
N LYS A 256 -1.10 -7.20 3.91
CA LYS A 256 -2.37 -7.49 3.23
C LYS A 256 -2.45 -8.97 2.93
N MET A 257 -3.09 -9.69 3.84
CA MET A 257 -3.12 -11.15 3.83
C MET A 257 -4.47 -11.66 4.30
N MET A 258 -4.97 -12.69 3.62
CA MET A 258 -6.09 -13.50 4.08
C MET A 258 -5.57 -14.87 4.50
N LEU A 259 -5.94 -15.33 5.69
CA LEU A 259 -5.87 -16.74 6.08
C LEU A 259 -7.31 -17.27 6.04
N LEU A 260 -7.56 -18.30 5.23
CA LEU A 260 -8.89 -18.83 4.98
C LEU A 260 -8.89 -20.31 5.35
N LEU A 261 -9.53 -20.64 6.49
CA LEU A 261 -9.70 -22.01 6.94
C LEU A 261 -11.04 -22.54 6.41
N TYR A 262 -10.99 -23.66 5.71
CA TYR A 262 -12.12 -24.38 5.16
C TYR A 262 -12.26 -25.78 5.76
N GLU A 263 -13.33 -26.49 5.44
CA GLU A 263 -13.50 -27.91 5.77
C GLU A 263 -12.48 -28.78 5.02
N GLU A 264 -12.14 -28.40 3.79
CA GLU A 264 -11.24 -29.13 2.89
C GLU A 264 -9.75 -28.83 3.14
N GLY A 265 -9.42 -27.75 3.86
CA GLY A 265 -8.04 -27.35 4.12
C GLY A 265 -7.85 -25.87 4.47
N LEU A 266 -6.65 -25.35 4.26
CA LEU A 266 -6.26 -23.97 4.52
C LEU A 266 -5.79 -23.28 3.22
N ARG A 267 -6.06 -21.99 3.07
CA ARG A 267 -5.48 -21.16 2.00
C ARG A 267 -4.91 -19.87 2.56
N VAL A 268 -3.81 -19.43 1.96
CA VAL A 268 -3.15 -18.15 2.22
C VAL A 268 -3.25 -17.29 0.97
N VAL A 269 -3.67 -16.04 1.13
CA VAL A 269 -3.76 -15.06 0.04
C VAL A 269 -2.93 -13.86 0.43
N ILE A 270 -1.93 -13.47 -0.37
CA ILE A 270 -1.10 -12.27 -0.10
C ILE A 270 -1.34 -11.31 -1.26
N HIS A 271 -1.81 -10.09 -0.97
CA HIS A 271 -2.31 -9.17 -1.99
C HIS A 271 -1.92 -7.71 -1.69
N THR A 272 -2.32 -6.76 -2.56
CA THR A 272 -1.96 -5.33 -2.38
C THR A 272 -3.14 -4.41 -2.07
N SER A 273 -4.38 -4.91 -2.15
CA SER A 273 -5.61 -4.17 -1.85
C SER A 273 -5.91 -3.96 -0.37
N ASN A 274 -6.36 -2.76 0.00
CA ASN A 274 -7.08 -2.51 1.25
C ASN A 274 -8.48 -3.15 1.22
N LEU A 275 -9.15 -3.30 2.37
CA LEU A 275 -10.50 -3.88 2.46
C LEU A 275 -11.56 -2.78 2.44
N ILE A 276 -11.57 -2.02 1.34
CA ILE A 276 -12.52 -0.94 1.02
C ILE A 276 -12.90 -1.04 -0.46
N ALA A 277 -14.05 -0.50 -0.86
CA ALA A 277 -14.57 -0.62 -2.23
C ALA A 277 -13.59 -0.07 -3.29
N GLU A 278 -12.98 1.08 -3.02
CA GLU A 278 -12.14 1.84 -3.95
C GLU A 278 -10.90 1.05 -4.37
N ASP A 279 -10.35 0.27 -3.46
CA ASP A 279 -9.16 -0.55 -3.69
C ASP A 279 -9.43 -1.78 -4.57
N TRP A 280 -10.70 -2.18 -4.75
CA TRP A 280 -11.13 -3.30 -5.60
C TRP A 280 -11.95 -2.85 -6.82
N HIS A 281 -12.14 -1.54 -7.01
CA HIS A 281 -12.98 -0.99 -8.08
C HIS A 281 -12.19 -0.66 -9.36
N GLN A 282 -11.24 0.27 -9.29
CA GLN A 282 -10.60 0.87 -10.48
C GLN A 282 -9.06 0.95 -10.41
N LYS A 283 -8.45 0.21 -9.48
CA LYS A 283 -7.00 0.19 -9.25
C LYS A 283 -6.37 -1.08 -9.80
N THR A 284 -5.12 -0.97 -10.21
CA THR A 284 -4.29 -2.15 -10.46
C THR A 284 -3.71 -2.65 -9.15
N GLN A 285 -4.14 -3.84 -8.72
CA GLN A 285 -3.67 -4.54 -7.53
C GLN A 285 -3.15 -5.93 -7.92
N GLY A 286 -2.21 -6.46 -7.14
CA GLY A 286 -1.71 -7.83 -7.29
C GLY A 286 -2.24 -8.74 -6.20
N ILE A 287 -2.44 -10.01 -6.55
CA ILE A 287 -2.87 -11.10 -5.67
C ILE A 287 -1.97 -12.31 -5.96
N TRP A 288 -1.35 -12.88 -4.92
CA TRP A 288 -0.87 -14.26 -4.94
C TRP A 288 -1.84 -15.12 -4.16
N LEU A 289 -2.24 -16.24 -4.77
CA LEU A 289 -3.17 -17.20 -4.22
C LEU A 289 -2.45 -18.53 -3.96
N SER A 290 -2.45 -19.04 -2.74
CA SER A 290 -1.84 -20.34 -2.48
C SER A 290 -2.61 -21.52 -3.13
N PRO A 291 -1.96 -22.69 -3.26
CA PRO A 291 -2.67 -23.98 -3.30
C PRO A 291 -3.68 -24.11 -2.14
N LEU A 292 -4.62 -25.04 -2.26
CA LEU A 292 -5.37 -25.50 -1.10
C LEU A 292 -4.46 -26.46 -0.33
N TYR A 293 -4.12 -26.09 0.91
CA TYR A 293 -3.26 -26.88 1.78
C TYR A 293 -4.13 -27.89 2.54
N PRO A 294 -3.98 -29.21 2.34
CA PRO A 294 -4.76 -30.20 3.08
C PRO A 294 -4.30 -30.30 4.54
N ARG A 295 -5.13 -30.88 5.40
CA ARG A 295 -4.71 -31.22 6.78
C ARG A 295 -3.70 -32.36 6.79
N LEU A 296 -2.70 -32.26 7.64
CA LEU A 296 -1.74 -33.34 7.90
C LEU A 296 -2.40 -34.46 8.73
N PRO A 297 -1.88 -35.71 8.65
CA PRO A 297 -2.27 -36.78 9.55
C PRO A 297 -2.03 -36.42 11.02
N LYS A 298 -2.92 -36.88 11.91
CA LYS A 298 -2.74 -36.71 13.37
C LYS A 298 -1.42 -37.32 13.82
N GLY A 299 -0.63 -36.56 14.58
CA GLY A 299 0.69 -36.99 15.07
C GLY A 299 1.84 -36.79 14.08
N ALA A 300 1.64 -36.06 12.98
CA ALA A 300 2.73 -35.60 12.12
C ALA A 300 3.77 -34.78 12.90
N SER A 301 5.03 -34.80 12.44
CA SER A 301 6.11 -34.01 13.07
C SER A 301 5.89 -32.51 12.86
N GLY A 302 6.44 -31.68 13.75
CA GLY A 302 6.37 -30.21 13.61
C GLY A 302 7.04 -29.64 12.35
N SER A 303 7.84 -30.46 11.64
CA SER A 303 8.46 -30.14 10.34
C SER A 303 7.68 -30.68 9.13
N ALA A 304 6.61 -31.45 9.35
CA ALA A 304 5.84 -32.05 8.26
C ALA A 304 5.10 -30.97 7.44
N GLY A 305 4.97 -31.22 6.13
CA GLY A 305 4.31 -30.30 5.21
C GLY A 305 5.04 -28.97 5.02
N GLU A 306 6.36 -28.94 5.22
CA GLU A 306 7.21 -27.82 4.79
C GLU A 306 7.53 -27.94 3.29
N SER A 307 7.64 -26.77 2.65
CA SER A 307 7.97 -26.58 1.24
C SER A 307 9.48 -26.46 0.98
N ALA A 308 9.90 -26.69 -0.26
CA ALA A 308 11.28 -26.41 -0.70
C ALA A 308 11.69 -24.92 -0.59
N THR A 309 10.74 -24.02 -0.31
CA THR A 309 10.95 -22.58 -0.13
C THR A 309 10.91 -22.12 1.33
N ASN A 310 10.79 -23.05 2.29
CA ASN A 310 10.61 -22.79 3.73
C ASN A 310 9.40 -21.90 4.08
N PHE A 311 8.40 -21.81 3.20
CA PHE A 311 7.26 -20.91 3.35
C PHE A 311 6.46 -21.16 4.63
N LYS A 312 6.33 -22.41 5.10
CA LYS A 312 5.53 -22.74 6.30
C LYS A 312 6.20 -22.18 7.56
N SER A 313 7.48 -22.45 7.75
CA SER A 313 8.27 -21.95 8.88
C SER A 313 8.47 -20.44 8.83
N ASP A 314 8.66 -19.85 7.64
CA ASP A 314 8.71 -18.39 7.47
C ASP A 314 7.37 -17.73 7.86
N LEU A 315 6.23 -18.27 7.42
CA LEU A 315 4.91 -17.73 7.76
C LEU A 315 4.60 -17.85 9.26
N ILE A 316 4.96 -18.98 9.88
CA ILE A 316 4.87 -19.15 11.34
C ILE A 316 5.76 -18.12 12.05
N SER A 317 6.99 -17.90 11.58
CA SER A 317 7.91 -16.90 12.16
C SER A 317 7.34 -15.48 12.03
N TYR A 318 6.74 -15.15 10.89
CA TYR A 318 6.09 -13.88 10.62
C TYR A 318 4.91 -13.62 11.57
N LEU A 319 4.02 -14.59 11.75
CA LEU A 319 2.89 -14.49 12.68
C LEU A 319 3.36 -14.42 14.15
N ALA A 320 4.39 -15.19 14.51
CA ALA A 320 4.93 -15.20 15.86
C ALA A 320 5.51 -13.83 16.28
N ALA A 321 6.07 -13.06 15.32
CA ALA A 321 6.61 -11.73 15.56
C ALA A 321 5.57 -10.70 16.06
N TYR A 322 4.28 -10.94 15.88
CA TYR A 322 3.21 -10.09 16.46
C TYR A 322 3.09 -10.26 17.98
N SER A 323 3.55 -11.40 18.54
CA SER A 323 3.42 -11.75 19.96
C SER A 323 1.98 -11.60 20.48
N ALA A 324 1.01 -12.05 19.68
CA ALA A 324 -0.43 -11.87 19.91
C ALA A 324 -1.15 -13.23 20.07
N PRO A 325 -1.89 -13.48 21.18
CA PRO A 325 -2.57 -14.76 21.41
C PRO A 325 -3.54 -15.17 20.30
N ALA A 326 -4.30 -14.22 19.73
CA ALA A 326 -5.22 -14.47 18.63
C ALA A 326 -4.54 -15.02 17.36
N LEU A 327 -3.23 -14.81 17.19
CA LEU A 327 -2.46 -15.37 16.08
C LEU A 327 -1.79 -16.71 16.42
N LYS A 328 -1.76 -17.11 17.69
CA LYS A 328 -1.27 -18.45 18.09
C LYS A 328 -2.18 -19.55 17.55
N GLU A 329 -3.50 -19.34 17.59
CA GLU A 329 -4.49 -20.26 16.99
C GLU A 329 -4.24 -20.44 15.49
N TRP A 330 -3.95 -19.37 14.76
CA TRP A 330 -3.61 -19.43 13.33
C TRP A 330 -2.25 -20.09 13.05
N ILE A 331 -1.25 -19.89 13.93
CA ILE A 331 0.03 -20.62 13.86
C ILE A 331 -0.21 -22.12 14.03
N ASP A 332 -1.05 -22.53 14.98
CA ASP A 332 -1.35 -23.94 15.25
C ASP A 332 -2.12 -24.58 14.08
N LEU A 333 -3.10 -23.86 13.53
CA LEU A 333 -3.75 -24.26 12.27
C LEU A 333 -2.74 -24.42 11.14
N ILE A 334 -1.81 -23.49 10.93
CA ILE A 334 -0.77 -23.62 9.90
C ILE A 334 0.15 -24.83 10.16
N GLN A 335 0.48 -25.11 11.43
CA GLN A 335 1.25 -26.31 11.80
C GLN A 335 0.51 -27.60 11.43
N GLU A 336 -0.81 -27.65 11.57
CA GLU A 336 -1.67 -28.78 11.21
C GLU A 336 -1.90 -28.99 9.70
N HIS A 337 -1.47 -28.09 8.81
CA HIS A 337 -1.69 -28.22 7.36
C HIS A 337 -0.40 -28.46 6.56
N ASP A 338 -0.55 -29.09 5.39
CA ASP A 338 0.55 -29.37 4.46
C ASP A 338 0.71 -28.24 3.45
N LEU A 339 1.81 -27.49 3.58
CA LEU A 339 2.17 -26.35 2.73
C LEU A 339 3.27 -26.71 1.72
N SER A 340 3.61 -28.00 1.54
CA SER A 340 4.78 -28.45 0.77
C SER A 340 4.79 -28.03 -0.70
N GLU A 341 3.61 -27.91 -1.32
CA GLU A 341 3.43 -27.43 -2.71
C GLU A 341 3.76 -25.92 -2.92
N THR A 342 4.24 -25.21 -1.90
CA THR A 342 4.54 -23.78 -2.03
C THR A 342 5.84 -23.50 -2.77
N ARG A 343 5.74 -22.84 -3.94
CA ARG A 343 6.86 -22.51 -4.85
C ARG A 343 7.33 -21.06 -4.79
N VAL A 344 6.90 -20.29 -3.79
CA VAL A 344 7.31 -18.89 -3.60
C VAL A 344 7.95 -18.71 -2.23
N TYR A 345 8.98 -17.88 -2.14
CA TYR A 345 9.60 -17.55 -0.86
C TYR A 345 8.83 -16.41 -0.19
N LEU A 346 8.59 -16.52 1.12
CA LEU A 346 7.95 -15.45 1.88
C LEU A 346 8.96 -14.33 2.15
N LEU A 347 8.55 -13.09 1.91
CA LEU A 347 9.32 -11.91 2.27
C LEU A 347 8.49 -11.00 3.17
N GLY A 348 8.83 -10.99 4.46
CA GLY A 348 8.19 -10.16 5.46
C GLY A 348 9.07 -9.00 5.94
N SER A 349 8.42 -7.98 6.47
CA SER A 349 9.01 -7.01 7.38
C SER A 349 8.21 -6.98 8.68
N THR A 350 8.89 -6.87 9.81
CA THR A 350 8.26 -6.70 11.13
C THR A 350 8.98 -5.58 11.88
N PRO A 351 8.29 -4.75 12.70
CA PRO A 351 8.93 -3.65 13.41
C PRO A 351 9.97 -4.16 14.41
N GLY A 352 11.19 -3.62 14.36
CA GLY A 352 12.25 -4.04 15.25
C GLY A 352 13.63 -3.50 14.89
N ARG A 353 14.62 -3.91 15.71
CA ARG A 353 16.04 -3.58 15.56
C ARG A 353 16.89 -4.84 15.62
N TYR A 354 17.15 -5.42 14.46
CA TYR A 354 17.78 -6.74 14.30
C TYR A 354 19.30 -6.63 14.25
N GLN A 355 19.99 -7.62 14.83
CA GLN A 355 21.45 -7.68 14.95
C GLN A 355 21.94 -9.10 14.63
N GLY A 356 23.25 -9.27 14.35
CA GLY A 356 23.80 -10.59 14.02
C GLY A 356 23.12 -11.22 12.81
N SER A 357 22.78 -12.51 12.90
CA SER A 357 22.03 -13.27 11.88
C SER A 357 20.57 -12.84 11.75
N ASP A 358 19.97 -12.26 12.79
CA ASP A 358 18.56 -11.83 12.76
C ASP A 358 18.32 -10.67 11.78
N LYS A 359 19.38 -9.94 11.41
CA LYS A 359 19.34 -8.95 10.33
C LYS A 359 18.76 -9.51 9.03
N GLU A 360 19.01 -10.77 8.70
CA GLU A 360 18.60 -11.38 7.43
C GLU A 360 17.21 -12.06 7.50
N LYS A 361 16.49 -11.94 8.62
CA LYS A 361 15.11 -12.46 8.75
C LYS A 361 14.10 -11.61 7.98
N TRP A 362 14.33 -10.30 7.86
CA TRP A 362 13.31 -9.34 7.42
C TRP A 362 13.82 -8.34 6.38
N GLY A 363 12.88 -7.69 5.68
CA GLY A 363 13.13 -6.53 4.84
C GLY A 363 14.11 -6.78 3.68
N HIS A 364 14.90 -5.78 3.32
CA HIS A 364 15.80 -5.85 2.16
C HIS A 364 16.95 -6.85 2.38
N LEU A 365 17.32 -7.12 3.63
CA LEU A 365 18.32 -8.14 3.97
C LEU A 365 17.77 -9.58 3.81
N ARG A 366 16.47 -9.82 4.07
CA ARG A 366 15.82 -11.08 3.71
C ARG A 366 15.87 -11.32 2.20
N LEU A 367 15.58 -10.30 1.38
CA LEU A 367 15.70 -10.40 -0.07
C LEU A 367 17.13 -10.75 -0.49
N ARG A 368 18.13 -10.01 0.02
CA ARG A 368 19.55 -10.26 -0.25
C ARG A 368 19.96 -11.69 0.09
N LYS A 369 19.50 -12.23 1.22
CA LYS A 369 19.76 -13.62 1.61
C LYS A 369 19.17 -14.60 0.61
N LEU A 370 17.87 -14.50 0.34
CA LEU A 370 17.17 -15.37 -0.62
C LEU A 370 17.82 -15.35 -2.01
N LEU A 371 18.23 -14.17 -2.50
CA LEU A 371 18.89 -14.03 -3.79
C LEU A 371 20.31 -14.62 -3.82
N LYS A 372 21.05 -14.57 -2.72
CA LYS A 372 22.35 -15.26 -2.61
C LYS A 372 22.20 -16.78 -2.56
N GLU A 373 21.26 -17.28 -1.77
CA GLU A 373 21.10 -18.70 -1.49
C GLU A 373 20.37 -19.46 -2.62
N HIS A 374 19.47 -18.81 -3.35
CA HIS A 374 18.52 -19.49 -4.25
C HIS A 374 18.42 -18.93 -5.67
N ALA A 375 18.96 -17.75 -5.97
CA ALA A 375 19.04 -17.29 -7.36
C ALA A 375 20.26 -17.91 -8.07
N LEU A 376 20.04 -18.43 -9.27
CA LEU A 376 21.10 -18.97 -10.12
C LEU A 376 21.90 -17.83 -10.75
N SER A 377 23.21 -18.04 -10.93
CA SER A 377 24.08 -17.06 -11.58
C SER A 377 23.82 -17.04 -13.10
N ILE A 378 23.41 -15.88 -13.61
CA ILE A 378 23.18 -15.67 -15.05
C ILE A 378 24.40 -14.90 -15.63
N PRO A 379 24.93 -15.29 -16.80
CA PRO A 379 25.99 -14.51 -17.46
C PRO A 379 25.57 -13.05 -17.71
N ALA A 380 26.47 -12.11 -17.41
CA ALA A 380 26.27 -10.66 -17.54
C ALA A 380 25.14 -10.05 -16.67
N GLN A 381 24.67 -10.76 -15.63
CA GLN A 381 23.63 -10.29 -14.70
C GLN A 381 24.02 -9.03 -13.93
N GLU A 382 25.30 -8.67 -13.87
CA GLU A 382 25.79 -7.43 -13.30
C GLU A 382 25.15 -6.20 -13.97
N SER A 383 24.93 -6.29 -15.29
CA SER A 383 24.35 -5.20 -16.12
C SER A 383 22.81 -5.14 -16.12
N TRP A 384 22.14 -6.14 -15.57
CA TRP A 384 20.68 -6.29 -15.70
C TRP A 384 19.94 -5.17 -14.95
N PRO A 385 19.04 -4.39 -15.58
CA PRO A 385 18.27 -3.36 -14.89
C PRO A 385 17.46 -3.88 -13.70
N LEU A 386 17.32 -3.02 -12.68
CA LEU A 386 16.40 -3.16 -11.57
C LEU A 386 15.15 -2.32 -11.85
N VAL A 387 13.96 -2.90 -11.74
CA VAL A 387 12.70 -2.18 -11.82
C VAL A 387 11.97 -2.29 -10.49
N GLY A 388 11.60 -1.14 -9.91
CA GLY A 388 10.75 -1.03 -8.74
C GLY A 388 9.52 -0.20 -9.04
N GLN A 389 8.34 -0.74 -8.80
CA GLN A 389 7.04 -0.08 -8.95
C GLN A 389 6.37 -0.03 -7.58
N PHE A 390 5.81 1.13 -7.22
CA PHE A 390 5.17 1.34 -5.92
C PHE A 390 4.12 2.45 -5.96
N SER A 391 3.35 2.58 -4.88
CA SER A 391 2.27 3.58 -4.75
C SER A 391 2.64 4.74 -3.80
N SER A 392 3.73 4.66 -3.05
CA SER A 392 4.18 5.67 -2.09
C SER A 392 5.71 5.67 -1.97
N ILE A 393 6.24 6.79 -1.48
CA ILE A 393 7.68 7.05 -1.39
C ILE A 393 7.97 7.70 -0.03
N GLY A 394 8.89 7.09 0.72
CA GLY A 394 9.40 7.66 1.97
C GLY A 394 10.61 8.57 1.77
N SER A 395 11.05 9.21 2.85
CA SER A 395 12.33 9.93 2.87
C SER A 395 13.49 8.94 2.76
N MET A 396 14.34 9.10 1.74
CA MET A 396 15.50 8.24 1.49
C MET A 396 16.83 8.90 1.87
N GLY A 397 16.90 10.24 1.82
CA GLY A 397 18.07 11.02 2.22
C GLY A 397 18.41 12.11 1.20
N ALA A 398 19.45 12.88 1.49
CA ALA A 398 19.86 14.03 0.67
C ALA A 398 20.36 13.64 -0.73
N ASP A 399 20.81 12.40 -0.92
CA ASP A 399 21.35 11.88 -2.18
C ASP A 399 21.17 10.35 -2.27
N GLY A 400 21.35 9.78 -3.46
CA GLY A 400 21.16 8.35 -3.73
C GLY A 400 22.07 7.42 -2.93
N SER A 401 23.27 7.84 -2.53
CA SER A 401 24.21 7.02 -1.75
C SER A 401 23.75 6.78 -0.32
N LYS A 402 22.81 7.58 0.20
CA LYS A 402 22.34 7.46 1.59
C LYS A 402 21.51 6.20 1.87
N TRP A 403 20.88 5.62 0.85
CA TRP A 403 20.07 4.40 1.02
C TRP A 403 19.78 3.66 -0.30
N LEU A 404 19.24 4.39 -1.29
CA LEU A 404 18.72 3.80 -2.54
C LEU A 404 19.82 3.07 -3.31
N CYS A 405 20.90 3.78 -3.65
CA CYS A 405 22.02 3.31 -4.45
C CYS A 405 23.18 2.75 -3.59
N SER A 406 22.87 2.38 -2.34
CA SER A 406 23.79 1.70 -1.42
C SER A 406 23.10 0.44 -0.90
N GLU A 407 22.74 0.38 0.39
CA GLU A 407 22.27 -0.85 1.04
C GLU A 407 21.03 -1.48 0.39
N PHE A 408 20.15 -0.67 -0.21
CA PHE A 408 18.96 -1.15 -0.91
C PHE A 408 19.33 -1.77 -2.26
N GLN A 409 19.95 -1.02 -3.18
CA GLN A 409 20.44 -1.53 -4.46
C GLN A 409 21.35 -2.75 -4.28
N GLU A 410 22.35 -2.71 -3.39
CA GLU A 410 23.23 -3.85 -3.06
C GLU A 410 22.46 -5.13 -2.68
N SER A 411 21.29 -4.97 -2.06
CA SER A 411 20.45 -6.11 -1.67
C SER A 411 19.64 -6.67 -2.83
N LEU A 412 19.12 -5.80 -3.69
CA LEU A 412 18.29 -6.17 -4.84
C LEU A 412 19.13 -6.66 -6.03
N VAL A 413 20.42 -6.30 -6.11
CA VAL A 413 21.33 -6.77 -7.17
C VAL A 413 22.10 -8.05 -6.81
N ALA A 414 21.95 -8.56 -5.59
CA ALA A 414 22.57 -9.81 -5.16
C ALA A 414 22.16 -11.00 -6.07
N ALA A 415 23.11 -11.89 -6.39
CA ALA A 415 22.88 -13.06 -7.22
C ALA A 415 23.89 -14.17 -6.89
N GLY A 416 23.39 -15.28 -6.32
CA GLY A 416 24.16 -16.49 -6.05
C GLY A 416 25.28 -16.38 -4.99
N SER A 417 25.80 -17.53 -4.57
CA SER A 417 26.88 -17.64 -3.59
C SER A 417 28.29 -17.40 -4.16
N GLY A 418 28.42 -17.28 -5.48
CA GLY A 418 29.71 -17.41 -6.19
C GLY A 418 30.39 -16.11 -6.62
N VAL A 419 29.79 -14.94 -6.38
CA VAL A 419 30.32 -13.67 -6.92
C VAL A 419 31.08 -12.87 -5.86
N THR A 420 32.36 -12.62 -6.15
CA THR A 420 33.19 -11.64 -5.44
C THR A 420 32.51 -10.27 -5.45
N THR A 421 32.62 -9.52 -4.35
CA THR A 421 32.07 -8.16 -4.18
C THR A 421 32.09 -7.36 -5.49
N PHE A 422 30.92 -7.16 -6.09
CA PHE A 422 30.80 -6.47 -7.37
C PHE A 422 31.53 -5.13 -7.29
N ARG A 423 32.54 -4.93 -8.15
CA ARG A 423 33.00 -3.56 -8.46
C ARG A 423 31.75 -2.77 -8.82
N LYS A 424 31.58 -1.56 -8.25
CA LYS A 424 30.39 -0.70 -8.47
C LYS A 424 29.98 -0.73 -9.96
N CYS A 425 29.01 -1.57 -10.27
CA CYS A 425 28.38 -1.59 -11.58
C CYS A 425 27.26 -0.58 -11.51
N ASP A 426 27.20 0.30 -12.50
CA ASP A 426 26.09 1.24 -12.66
C ASP A 426 24.86 0.46 -13.15
N VAL A 427 24.27 -0.33 -12.24
CA VAL A 427 23.07 -1.11 -12.52
C VAL A 427 21.91 -0.12 -12.72
N PRO A 428 21.27 -0.08 -13.90
CA PRO A 428 20.19 0.87 -14.14
C PRO A 428 19.04 0.62 -13.18
N ILE A 429 18.52 1.68 -12.55
CA ILE A 429 17.34 1.63 -11.67
C ILE A 429 16.21 2.37 -12.37
N HIS A 430 15.11 1.67 -12.64
CA HIS A 430 13.88 2.26 -13.17
C HIS A 430 12.81 2.24 -12.08
N LEU A 431 12.40 3.42 -11.63
CA LEU A 431 11.38 3.57 -10.59
C LEU A 431 10.05 3.97 -11.22
N VAL A 432 9.10 3.04 -11.28
CA VAL A 432 7.77 3.27 -11.87
C VAL A 432 6.84 3.88 -10.83
N TYR A 433 6.45 5.13 -11.06
CA TYR A 433 5.53 5.88 -10.20
C TYR A 433 4.63 6.79 -11.06
N PRO A 434 3.31 6.89 -10.80
CA PRO A 434 2.42 7.68 -11.65
C PRO A 434 2.77 9.17 -11.72
N THR A 435 2.77 9.72 -12.94
CA THR A 435 2.84 11.18 -13.13
C THR A 435 1.53 11.84 -12.72
N VAL A 436 1.54 13.17 -12.55
CA VAL A 436 0.32 13.98 -12.43
C VAL A 436 -0.64 13.70 -13.59
N ASN A 437 -0.11 13.51 -14.81
CA ASN A 437 -0.94 13.23 -15.98
C ASN A 437 -1.53 11.80 -15.96
N ASN A 438 -0.77 10.78 -15.52
CA ASN A 438 -1.31 9.43 -15.31
C ASN A 438 -2.51 9.46 -14.35
N VAL A 439 -2.42 10.22 -13.25
CA VAL A 439 -3.50 10.33 -12.25
C VAL A 439 -4.70 11.10 -12.82
N ARG A 440 -4.45 12.28 -13.42
CA ARG A 440 -5.49 13.14 -14.02
C ARG A 440 -6.30 12.42 -15.10
N GLN A 441 -5.66 11.58 -15.91
CA GLN A 441 -6.29 10.81 -16.98
C GLN A 441 -6.72 9.39 -16.54
N SER A 442 -6.67 9.07 -15.24
CA SER A 442 -7.08 7.75 -14.75
C SER A 442 -8.61 7.57 -14.75
N LEU A 443 -9.07 6.33 -14.62
CA LEU A 443 -10.49 5.98 -14.49
C LEU A 443 -11.17 6.68 -13.29
N GLU A 444 -10.44 6.93 -12.21
CA GLU A 444 -10.94 7.62 -11.01
C GLU A 444 -10.69 9.13 -11.04
N GLY A 445 -9.92 9.65 -12.00
CA GLY A 445 -9.42 11.02 -12.02
C GLY A 445 -8.45 11.34 -10.86
N TYR A 446 -8.40 12.60 -10.44
CA TYR A 446 -7.58 13.03 -9.31
C TYR A 446 -7.82 12.27 -7.99
N PRO A 447 -9.05 11.82 -7.65
CA PRO A 447 -9.29 10.92 -6.52
C PRO A 447 -8.40 9.68 -6.45
N ALA A 448 -7.90 9.13 -7.57
CA ALA A 448 -6.95 8.00 -7.54
C ALA A 448 -5.71 8.34 -6.70
N GLY A 449 -5.25 9.59 -6.81
CA GLY A 449 -4.09 10.14 -6.15
C GLY A 449 -4.15 10.18 -4.62
N GLY A 450 -5.34 10.08 -4.03
CA GLY A 450 -5.48 9.83 -2.58
C GLY A 450 -4.84 8.51 -2.14
N SER A 451 -4.72 7.55 -3.06
CA SER A 451 -4.04 6.25 -2.86
C SER A 451 -2.56 6.27 -3.23
N LEU A 452 -2.02 7.42 -3.60
CA LEU A 452 -0.63 7.62 -3.97
C LEU A 452 0.09 8.59 -3.01
N PRO A 453 0.28 8.23 -1.72
CA PRO A 453 0.78 9.17 -0.73
C PRO A 453 2.29 9.42 -0.84
N TYR A 454 2.69 10.34 -1.73
CA TYR A 454 3.97 11.03 -1.72
C TYR A 454 3.74 12.52 -1.39
N SER A 455 4.27 13.01 -0.27
CA SER A 455 4.03 14.39 0.20
C SER A 455 5.09 15.37 -0.30
N ILE A 456 4.71 16.64 -0.47
CA ILE A 456 5.61 17.71 -0.90
C ILE A 456 6.80 17.88 0.05
N GLN A 457 6.57 17.76 1.36
CA GLN A 457 7.60 17.83 2.41
C GLN A 457 8.64 16.70 2.30
N THR A 458 8.24 15.53 1.75
CA THR A 458 9.18 14.45 1.45
C THR A 458 9.87 14.69 0.11
N ALA A 459 9.11 15.07 -0.92
CA ALA A 459 9.61 15.25 -2.28
C ALA A 459 10.69 16.34 -2.38
N GLN A 460 10.48 17.49 -1.74
CA GLN A 460 11.44 18.61 -1.72
C GLN A 460 12.81 18.23 -1.12
N LYS A 461 12.83 17.29 -0.16
CA LYS A 461 14.07 16.81 0.48
C LYS A 461 14.88 15.84 -0.40
N GLN A 462 14.35 15.41 -1.56
CA GLN A 462 14.96 14.38 -2.40
C GLN A 462 14.66 14.53 -3.91
N LEU A 463 14.67 15.75 -4.44
CA LEU A 463 14.41 16.01 -5.88
C LEU A 463 15.32 15.22 -6.84
N TRP A 464 16.54 14.86 -6.39
CA TRP A 464 17.47 13.98 -7.12
C TRP A 464 16.81 12.66 -7.57
N LEU A 465 15.86 12.14 -6.79
CA LEU A 465 15.15 10.89 -7.03
C LEU A 465 14.33 10.93 -8.33
N HIS A 466 13.81 12.11 -8.70
CA HIS A 466 12.86 12.22 -9.82
C HIS A 466 13.50 11.87 -11.17
N SER A 467 14.84 11.94 -11.26
CA SER A 467 15.61 11.49 -12.43
C SER A 467 15.46 9.99 -12.73
N TYR A 468 15.15 9.18 -11.71
CA TYR A 468 14.92 7.73 -11.82
C TYR A 468 13.45 7.38 -12.18
N PHE A 469 12.55 8.36 -12.28
CA PHE A 469 11.13 8.09 -12.44
C PHE A 469 10.70 7.75 -13.87
N HIS A 470 9.84 6.75 -13.94
CA HIS A 470 9.25 6.19 -15.16
C HIS A 470 7.73 6.15 -14.99
N LYS A 471 7.00 6.41 -16.08
CA LYS A 471 5.55 6.56 -16.12
C LYS A 471 4.85 5.23 -15.79
N TRP A 472 3.61 5.33 -15.32
CA TRP A 472 2.72 4.18 -15.33
C TRP A 472 2.18 3.97 -16.75
N SER A 473 2.37 2.76 -17.29
CA SER A 473 1.79 2.27 -18.55
C SER A 473 1.56 0.77 -18.41
N ALA A 474 0.37 0.29 -18.76
CA ALA A 474 0.00 -1.11 -18.65
C ALA A 474 -0.98 -1.52 -19.75
N GLU A 475 -0.67 -1.18 -21.00
CA GLU A 475 -1.44 -1.56 -22.19
C GLU A 475 -1.52 -3.09 -22.34
N VAL A 476 -0.44 -3.81 -22.01
CA VAL A 476 -0.39 -5.28 -21.99
C VAL A 476 -1.48 -5.92 -21.12
N THR A 477 -1.96 -5.20 -20.09
CA THR A 477 -3.09 -5.62 -19.24
C THR A 477 -4.30 -4.67 -19.30
N GLY A 478 -4.34 -3.70 -20.22
CA GLY A 478 -5.45 -2.76 -20.40
C GLY A 478 -5.68 -1.84 -19.18
N ARG A 479 -4.62 -1.57 -18.42
CA ARG A 479 -4.67 -0.97 -17.08
C ARG A 479 -3.89 0.34 -16.96
N THR A 480 -3.47 0.96 -18.06
CA THR A 480 -2.81 2.28 -18.07
C THR A 480 -3.64 3.36 -17.35
N HIS A 481 -4.96 3.30 -17.47
CA HIS A 481 -5.87 4.21 -16.76
C HIS A 481 -6.29 3.72 -15.36
N ALA A 482 -5.92 2.50 -14.97
CA ALA A 482 -6.21 1.92 -13.65
C ALA A 482 -5.00 2.07 -12.72
N ILE A 483 -4.98 3.16 -11.95
CA ILE A 483 -3.79 3.59 -11.17
C ILE A 483 -3.26 2.46 -10.27
N PRO A 484 -1.92 2.27 -10.21
CA PRO A 484 -1.34 1.17 -9.47
C PRO A 484 -1.37 1.43 -7.96
N HIS A 485 -1.99 0.50 -7.24
CA HIS A 485 -1.79 0.33 -5.82
C HIS A 485 -1.09 -1.00 -5.50
N ILE A 486 -0.82 -1.84 -6.50
CA ILE A 486 0.22 -2.87 -6.48
C ILE A 486 1.61 -2.26 -6.18
N LYS A 487 2.51 -3.05 -5.61
CA LYS A 487 3.94 -2.78 -5.51
C LYS A 487 4.70 -4.01 -5.99
N THR A 488 5.63 -3.85 -6.92
CA THR A 488 6.43 -4.95 -7.47
C THR A 488 7.88 -4.55 -7.64
N TYR A 489 8.77 -5.52 -7.46
CA TYR A 489 10.20 -5.35 -7.71
C TYR A 489 10.67 -6.52 -8.57
N MET A 490 11.54 -6.26 -9.55
CA MET A 490 12.08 -7.31 -10.42
C MET A 490 13.41 -6.92 -11.04
N ARG A 491 14.19 -7.94 -11.44
CA ARG A 491 15.48 -7.78 -12.12
C ARG A 491 15.36 -8.31 -13.54
N LEU A 492 15.54 -7.43 -14.53
CA LEU A 492 15.26 -7.71 -15.95
C LEU A 492 16.54 -7.77 -16.78
N SER A 493 16.52 -8.53 -17.87
CA SER A 493 17.60 -8.47 -18.87
C SER A 493 17.62 -7.11 -19.58
N PRO A 494 18.76 -6.69 -20.17
CA PRO A 494 18.87 -5.39 -20.86
C PRO A 494 17.92 -5.23 -22.07
N ASP A 495 17.44 -6.32 -22.65
CA ASP A 495 16.42 -6.36 -23.71
C ASP A 495 14.97 -6.44 -23.18
N PHE A 496 14.81 -6.46 -21.85
CA PHE A 496 13.53 -6.58 -21.14
C PHE A 496 12.72 -7.84 -21.51
N GLN A 497 13.37 -8.91 -21.97
CA GLN A 497 12.72 -10.18 -22.36
C GLN A 497 12.80 -11.29 -21.31
N LYS A 498 13.63 -11.13 -20.27
CA LYS A 498 13.86 -12.13 -19.22
C LYS A 498 13.84 -11.48 -17.85
N ILE A 499 13.42 -12.25 -16.84
CA ILE A 499 13.32 -11.83 -15.44
C ILE A 499 14.11 -12.82 -14.58
N ALA A 500 15.11 -12.35 -13.84
CA ALA A 500 15.87 -13.20 -12.93
C ALA A 500 15.08 -13.53 -11.64
N TRP A 501 14.24 -12.59 -11.20
CA TRP A 501 13.31 -12.74 -10.08
C TRP A 501 12.22 -11.68 -10.12
N PHE A 502 11.04 -11.99 -9.58
CA PHE A 502 9.92 -11.06 -9.43
C PHE A 502 9.37 -11.13 -8.00
N LEU A 503 8.98 -9.99 -7.44
CA LEU A 503 8.39 -9.84 -6.12
C LEU A 503 7.12 -9.00 -6.23
N VAL A 504 6.02 -9.47 -5.62
CA VAL A 504 4.84 -8.64 -5.28
C VAL A 504 4.74 -8.52 -3.76
N THR A 505 4.48 -7.32 -3.26
CA THR A 505 4.55 -7.02 -1.82
C THR A 505 3.63 -5.85 -1.43
N SER A 506 3.36 -5.68 -0.13
CA SER A 506 2.80 -4.44 0.41
C SER A 506 3.83 -3.29 0.49
N ALA A 507 5.13 -3.62 0.52
CA ALA A 507 6.22 -2.69 0.78
C ALA A 507 6.38 -1.64 -0.33
N ASN A 508 6.16 -0.38 0.02
CA ASN A 508 6.48 0.79 -0.80
C ASN A 508 7.99 1.15 -0.73
N LEU A 509 8.46 2.06 -1.59
CA LEU A 509 9.85 2.54 -1.56
C LEU A 509 10.12 3.43 -0.33
N SER A 510 10.42 2.80 0.80
CA SER A 510 10.72 3.48 2.06
C SER A 510 11.60 2.66 3.00
N LYS A 511 12.42 3.36 3.79
CA LYS A 511 13.18 2.80 4.92
C LYS A 511 12.28 2.17 6.00
N ALA A 512 11.05 2.66 6.17
CA ALA A 512 10.11 2.12 7.16
C ALA A 512 9.65 0.69 6.82
N ALA A 513 9.37 0.45 5.53
CA ALA A 513 8.93 -0.84 4.99
C ALA A 513 10.10 -1.82 4.82
N TRP A 514 11.20 -1.38 4.20
CA TRP A 514 12.30 -2.24 3.80
C TRP A 514 13.40 -2.42 4.85
N GLY A 515 13.50 -1.47 5.77
CA GLY A 515 14.58 -1.37 6.75
C GLY A 515 15.66 -0.35 6.36
N ALA A 516 16.40 0.11 7.38
CA ALA A 516 17.59 0.94 7.25
C ALA A 516 18.71 0.41 8.14
N LEU A 517 19.96 0.39 7.67
CA LEU A 517 21.09 0.07 8.53
C LEU A 517 21.37 1.19 9.54
N GLU A 518 21.47 0.82 10.82
CA GLU A 518 21.89 1.68 11.92
C GLU A 518 23.25 1.19 12.47
N LYS A 519 23.92 2.03 13.28
CA LYS A 519 25.15 1.67 14.02
C LYS A 519 26.23 1.04 13.12
N ASN A 520 26.63 1.75 12.06
CA ASN A 520 27.67 1.33 11.11
C ASN A 520 27.41 -0.07 10.49
N GLY A 521 26.15 -0.40 10.20
CA GLY A 521 25.78 -1.68 9.58
C GLY A 521 25.67 -2.87 10.52
N SER A 522 25.92 -2.69 11.83
CA SER A 522 25.74 -3.75 12.84
C SER A 522 24.27 -4.09 13.11
N GLN A 523 23.36 -3.16 12.82
CA GLN A 523 21.93 -3.24 13.12
C GLN A 523 21.07 -2.91 11.90
N LEU A 524 19.96 -3.62 11.69
CA LEU A 524 18.90 -3.24 10.75
C LEU A 524 17.66 -2.79 11.53
N MET A 525 17.16 -1.60 11.27
CA MET A 525 15.95 -1.05 11.89
C MET A 525 14.80 -1.02 10.87
N ILE A 526 13.68 -1.66 11.21
CA ILE A 526 12.43 -1.70 10.43
C ILE A 526 11.32 -1.09 11.28
N ARG A 527 10.41 -0.33 10.66
CA ARG A 527 9.30 0.34 11.38
C ARG A 527 7.94 -0.29 11.15
N SER A 528 7.72 -0.91 9.99
CA SER A 528 6.39 -1.36 9.54
C SER A 528 6.28 -2.88 9.44
N TYR A 529 5.03 -3.38 9.54
CA TYR A 529 4.70 -4.72 9.07
C TYR A 529 4.43 -4.70 7.58
N GLU A 530 5.19 -5.49 6.82
CA GLU A 530 4.99 -5.71 5.38
C GLU A 530 4.99 -7.22 5.09
N LEU A 531 4.39 -7.61 3.96
CA LEU A 531 4.46 -8.97 3.46
C LEU A 531 4.37 -9.02 1.93
N GLY A 532 5.10 -9.98 1.35
CA GLY A 532 5.12 -10.26 -0.09
C GLY A 532 5.65 -11.64 -0.39
N VAL A 533 5.63 -12.01 -1.67
CA VAL A 533 6.12 -13.31 -2.17
C VAL A 533 7.09 -13.13 -3.32
N LEU A 534 8.24 -13.81 -3.22
CA LEU A 534 9.33 -13.79 -4.18
C LEU A 534 9.27 -15.03 -5.07
N PHE A 535 9.20 -14.80 -6.37
CA PHE A 535 9.26 -15.80 -7.43
C PHE A 535 10.69 -15.93 -7.91
N LEU A 536 11.31 -17.10 -7.68
CA LEU A 536 12.64 -17.44 -8.18
C LEU A 536 12.52 -18.60 -9.20
N PRO A 537 13.16 -18.51 -10.38
CA PRO A 537 13.11 -19.54 -11.43
C PRO A 537 13.48 -20.95 -10.93
N SER A 538 14.40 -21.04 -9.96
CA SER A 538 14.81 -22.29 -9.30
C SER A 538 13.64 -23.03 -8.62
N ALA A 539 12.71 -22.34 -7.97
CA ALA A 539 11.54 -22.96 -7.33
C ALA A 539 10.48 -23.49 -8.32
N PHE A 540 10.60 -23.08 -9.59
CA PHE A 540 9.78 -23.54 -10.71
C PHE A 540 10.53 -24.52 -11.64
N GLY A 541 11.72 -24.99 -11.23
CA GLY A 541 12.51 -25.98 -11.99
C GLY A 541 13.18 -25.41 -13.25
N LEU A 542 13.49 -24.11 -13.29
CA LEU A 542 14.10 -23.45 -14.45
C LEU A 542 15.62 -23.29 -14.27
N ASP A 543 16.38 -24.27 -14.74
CA ASP A 543 17.85 -24.33 -14.65
C ASP A 543 18.59 -23.13 -15.27
N LYS A 544 17.94 -22.39 -16.18
CA LYS A 544 18.51 -21.21 -16.84
C LYS A 544 18.58 -19.97 -15.95
N GLY A 545 17.95 -19.99 -14.77
CA GLY A 545 17.99 -18.87 -13.82
C GLY A 545 17.11 -17.67 -14.17
N TYR A 546 16.25 -17.76 -15.19
CA TYR A 546 15.31 -16.69 -15.55
C TYR A 546 13.95 -17.22 -16.00
N PHE A 547 12.91 -16.42 -15.78
CA PHE A 547 11.65 -16.47 -16.52
C PHE A 547 11.78 -15.66 -17.82
N HIS A 548 11.01 -15.99 -18.84
CA HIS A 548 10.71 -15.08 -19.94
C HIS A 548 9.62 -14.08 -19.53
N VAL A 549 9.60 -12.89 -20.14
CA VAL A 549 8.50 -11.93 -19.95
C VAL A 549 7.29 -12.36 -20.78
N GLY A 550 6.16 -12.59 -20.11
CA GLY A 550 4.89 -12.95 -20.76
C GLY A 550 4.33 -11.78 -21.57
N ARG A 551 4.36 -11.90 -22.91
CA ARG A 551 3.77 -10.91 -23.84
C ARG A 551 2.28 -11.14 -24.14
N LYS A 552 1.68 -12.20 -23.58
CA LYS A 552 0.25 -12.55 -23.70
C LYS A 552 -0.30 -12.81 -22.29
N LYS A 553 -1.57 -12.48 -22.06
CA LYS A 553 -2.27 -12.64 -20.78
C LYS A 553 -2.11 -14.05 -20.19
N PHE A 554 -2.20 -15.07 -21.04
CA PHE A 554 -1.95 -16.48 -20.69
C PHE A 554 -1.14 -17.15 -21.83
N PRO A 555 0.01 -17.77 -21.55
CA PRO A 555 0.69 -18.65 -22.49
C PRO A 555 0.06 -20.05 -22.43
N GLU A 556 -0.60 -20.46 -23.52
CA GLU A 556 -1.14 -21.81 -23.65
C GLU A 556 -0.03 -22.84 -23.92
N GLY A 557 -0.12 -24.03 -23.30
CA GLY A 557 0.78 -25.16 -23.55
C GLY A 557 1.84 -25.40 -22.47
N LYS A 558 2.78 -26.32 -22.76
CA LYS A 558 3.78 -26.84 -21.80
C LYS A 558 4.77 -25.78 -21.27
N ASP A 559 4.92 -24.66 -21.97
CA ASP A 559 5.87 -23.61 -21.61
C ASP A 559 5.28 -22.53 -20.68
N SER A 560 4.03 -22.67 -20.23
CA SER A 560 3.33 -21.66 -19.41
C SER A 560 4.08 -21.28 -18.13
N ALA A 561 4.77 -22.23 -17.49
CA ALA A 561 5.61 -22.00 -16.30
C ALA A 561 6.94 -21.28 -16.59
N THR A 562 7.25 -20.99 -17.85
CA THR A 562 8.47 -20.25 -18.23
C THR A 562 8.21 -18.76 -18.45
N TYR A 563 6.98 -18.34 -18.74
CA TYR A 563 6.62 -16.94 -19.07
C TYR A 563 5.91 -16.26 -17.89
N PHE A 564 6.61 -15.39 -17.17
CA PHE A 564 6.03 -14.68 -16.04
C PHE A 564 5.11 -13.52 -16.51
N PRO A 565 3.86 -13.44 -16.02
CA PRO A 565 2.90 -12.41 -16.42
C PRO A 565 3.19 -11.06 -15.73
N VAL A 566 4.11 -10.27 -16.30
CA VAL A 566 4.39 -8.90 -15.83
C VAL A 566 3.14 -8.03 -16.05
N PRO A 567 2.67 -7.28 -15.02
CA PRO A 567 1.36 -6.64 -15.10
C PRO A 567 1.35 -5.27 -15.80
N TYR A 568 2.50 -4.76 -16.23
CA TYR A 568 2.67 -3.45 -16.86
C TYR A 568 3.74 -3.50 -17.96
N ASP A 569 3.81 -2.45 -18.78
CA ASP A 569 4.61 -2.46 -20.01
C ASP A 569 6.12 -2.38 -19.73
N LEU A 570 6.91 -3.00 -20.62
CA LEU A 570 8.37 -3.02 -20.58
C LEU A 570 8.95 -2.73 -21.98
N PRO A 571 10.05 -1.95 -22.10
CA PRO A 571 10.73 -1.22 -21.03
C PRO A 571 9.87 -0.09 -20.44
N PRO A 572 10.05 0.29 -19.17
CA PRO A 572 9.37 1.44 -18.60
C PRO A 572 9.72 2.73 -19.36
N GLU A 573 8.73 3.59 -19.63
CA GLU A 573 8.96 4.89 -20.28
C GLU A 573 9.44 5.91 -19.23
N GLN A 574 10.59 6.56 -19.44
CA GLN A 574 11.08 7.60 -18.52
C GLN A 574 10.14 8.82 -18.53
N TYR A 575 10.09 9.57 -17.42
CA TYR A 575 9.40 10.86 -17.38
C TYR A 575 9.95 11.81 -18.46
N GLY A 576 9.05 12.48 -19.19
CA GLY A 576 9.41 13.57 -20.09
C GLY A 576 9.75 14.85 -19.33
N SER A 577 10.32 15.84 -20.01
CA SER A 577 10.77 17.10 -19.39
C SER A 577 9.67 17.95 -18.74
N LYS A 578 8.40 17.66 -19.01
CA LYS A 578 7.22 18.31 -18.41
C LYS A 578 6.50 17.42 -17.40
N ASP A 579 6.84 16.14 -17.30
CA ASP A 579 6.20 15.23 -16.35
C ASP A 579 6.64 15.58 -14.93
N GLN A 580 5.68 15.51 -14.02
CA GLN A 580 5.91 15.66 -12.58
C GLN A 580 5.35 14.43 -11.87
N PRO A 581 5.99 13.95 -10.79
CA PRO A 581 5.41 12.89 -9.98
C PRO A 581 4.11 13.38 -9.36
N TRP A 582 3.16 12.47 -9.15
CA TRP A 582 2.02 12.80 -8.31
C TRP A 582 2.48 13.15 -6.88
N ILE A 583 2.00 14.28 -6.35
CA ILE A 583 2.22 14.73 -4.98
C ILE A 583 0.85 15.04 -4.38
N TRP A 584 0.41 14.24 -3.42
CA TRP A 584 -1.01 14.23 -3.03
C TRP A 584 -1.47 15.50 -2.30
N ASN A 585 -0.57 16.23 -1.64
CA ASN A 585 -0.89 17.39 -0.79
C ASN A 585 -0.48 18.74 -1.38
N ILE A 586 -0.47 18.87 -2.71
CA ILE A 586 -0.45 20.16 -3.42
C ILE A 586 -1.63 20.24 -4.40
N PRO A 587 -2.13 21.45 -4.75
CA PRO A 587 -3.20 21.59 -5.73
C PRO A 587 -2.74 21.31 -7.17
N TYR A 588 -3.66 20.79 -7.98
CA TYR A 588 -3.58 20.71 -9.44
C TYR A 588 -4.85 21.32 -10.03
N THR A 589 -4.71 22.52 -10.58
CA THR A 589 -5.82 23.37 -11.07
C THR A 589 -5.68 23.77 -12.55
N ASP A 590 -4.60 23.36 -13.21
CA ASP A 590 -4.27 23.81 -14.57
C ASP A 590 -5.09 23.10 -15.66
N ALA A 591 -5.60 21.89 -15.36
CA ALA A 591 -6.43 21.09 -16.26
C ALA A 591 -7.33 20.14 -15.46
N PRO A 592 -8.60 19.94 -15.85
CA PRO A 592 -9.47 18.99 -15.18
C PRO A 592 -9.04 17.52 -15.39
N ASP A 593 -9.50 16.66 -14.49
CA ASP A 593 -9.45 15.21 -14.61
C ASP A 593 -10.56 14.63 -15.51
N THR A 594 -10.54 13.31 -15.69
CA THR A 594 -11.54 12.50 -16.41
C THR A 594 -12.99 12.79 -16.01
N HIS A 595 -13.23 13.31 -14.80
CA HIS A 595 -14.56 13.62 -14.26
C HIS A 595 -14.87 15.12 -14.21
N GLY A 596 -14.04 15.95 -14.84
CA GLY A 596 -14.20 17.41 -14.89
C GLY A 596 -13.75 18.14 -13.62
N ASN A 597 -13.05 17.49 -12.70
CA ASN A 597 -12.70 18.05 -11.39
C ASN A 597 -11.24 18.53 -11.34
N MET A 598 -10.97 19.44 -10.40
CA MET A 598 -9.64 19.87 -10.00
C MET A 598 -9.24 19.22 -8.67
N TRP A 599 -7.93 19.13 -8.41
CA TRP A 599 -7.40 18.68 -7.12
C TRP A 599 -6.97 19.89 -6.28
N VAL A 600 -7.56 20.07 -5.10
CA VAL A 600 -7.21 21.18 -4.19
C VAL A 600 -7.18 20.65 -2.77
N PRO A 601 -6.14 19.87 -2.38
CA PRO A 601 -6.08 19.17 -1.10
C PRO A 601 -6.22 20.17 0.07
N SER A 602 -6.85 19.69 1.14
CA SER A 602 -7.22 20.49 2.31
C SER A 602 -6.00 20.93 3.11
#